data_AF-N9XNH5-F1
#
_entry.id   AF-N9XNH5-F1
#
_cell.length_a   1.000
_cell.length_b   1.000
_cell.length_c   1.000
_cell.angle_alpha   90.00
_cell.angle_beta   90.00
_cell.angle_gamma   90.00
#
_symmetry.space_group_name_H-M   'P 1'
#
loop_
_entity.id
_entity.type
_entity.pdbx_description
1 polymer ?
#
loop_
_entity_poly.entity_id
_entity_poly.type
_entity_poly.pdbx_seq_one_letter_code
_entity_poly.pdbx_strand_id
1 'polypeptide(L)' 'MQGSTGGEVTQKILIENFLQKSHKGEWIKGVKFTLDGKDIKMDHVPDLENINYR' A
#
# COMPACT_ATOMS: atom_id res chain seq x y z
N MET A 1 -0.99 -11.77 -18.66
CA MET A 1 -0.94 -10.59 -17.78
C MET A 1 -2.04 -9.63 -18.20
N GLN A 2 -3.26 -9.79 -17.67
CA GLN A 2 -4.37 -8.88 -17.93
C GLN A 2 -5.10 -8.74 -16.59
N GLY A 3 -4.85 -7.64 -15.89
CA GLY A 3 -5.33 -7.41 -14.50
C GLY A 3 -4.27 -6.94 -13.51
N SER A 4 -2.98 -7.21 -13.75
CA SER A 4 -1.90 -6.84 -12.80
C SER A 4 -1.58 -5.35 -12.79
N THR A 5 -1.64 -4.66 -13.93
CA THR A 5 -1.31 -3.22 -14.03
C THR A 5 -2.25 -2.35 -13.20
N GLY A 6 -3.55 -2.68 -13.19
CA GLY A 6 -4.52 -1.95 -12.37
C GLY A 6 -4.28 -2.17 -10.87
N GLY A 7 -3.94 -3.39 -10.47
CA GLY A 7 -3.55 -3.72 -9.10
C GLY A 7 -2.30 -2.95 -8.67
N GLU A 8 -1.26 -2.97 -9.51
CA GLU A 8 0.01 -2.29 -9.26
C GLU A 8 -0.14 -0.77 -9.11
N VAL A 9 -0.92 -0.14 -9.97
CA VAL A 9 -1.22 1.30 -9.88
C VAL A 9 -2.02 1.59 -8.61
N THR A 10 -3.01 0.77 -8.28
CA THR A 10 -3.85 0.97 -7.09
C THR A 10 -3.04 0.84 -5.81
N GLN A 11 -2.20 -0.19 -5.66
CA GLN A 11 -1.36 -0.35 -4.47
C GLN A 11 -0.42 0.84 -4.27
N LYS A 12 0.18 1.33 -5.35
CA LYS A 12 1.10 2.47 -5.31
C LYS A 12 0.39 3.74 -4.85
N ILE A 13 -0.78 4.04 -5.43
CA ILE A 13 -1.59 5.20 -5.06
C ILE A 13 -2.00 5.14 -3.59
N LEU A 14 -2.44 3.98 -3.09
CA LEU A 14 -2.80 3.81 -1.68
C LEU A 14 -1.59 4.07 -0.77
N ILE A 15 -0.47 3.39 -1.03
CA ILE A 15 0.75 3.53 -0.21
C ILE A 15 1.24 4.99 -0.20
N GLU A 16 1.35 5.64 -1.36
CA GLU A 16 1.85 7.00 -1.49
C GLU A 16 0.94 8.03 -0.82
N ASN A 17 -0.38 7.89 -0.97
CA ASN A 17 -1.34 8.84 -0.41
C ASN A 17 -1.40 8.81 1.12
N PHE A 18 -1.26 7.63 1.73
CA PHE A 18 -1.27 7.52 3.20
C PHE A 18 0.10 7.84 3.81
N LEU A 19 1.19 7.39 3.20
CA LEU A 19 2.54 7.68 3.72
C LEU A 19 2.94 9.14 3.56
N GLN A 20 2.45 9.82 2.51
CA GLN A 20 2.75 11.23 2.22
C GLN A 20 4.23 11.55 2.40
N LYS A 21 5.12 10.79 1.73
CA LYS A 21 6.57 10.84 1.98
C LYS A 21 7.21 12.23 1.84
N SER A 22 6.58 13.15 1.11
CA SER A 22 7.02 14.54 0.92
C SER A 22 6.65 15.46 2.09
N HIS A 23 5.81 15.03 3.02
CA HIS A 23 5.42 15.82 4.19
C HIS A 23 6.61 15.96 5.16
N LYS A 24 7.00 17.20 5.47
CA LYS A 24 8.21 17.51 6.25
C LYS A 24 8.01 17.49 7.77
N GLY A 25 6.78 17.41 8.27
CA GLY A 25 6.44 17.37 9.69
C GLY A 25 6.46 15.96 10.31
N GLU A 26 6.06 15.88 11.58
CA GLU A 26 5.72 14.61 12.19
C GLU A 26 4.52 14.00 11.47
N TRP A 27 4.68 12.75 11.06
CA TRP A 27 3.68 12.03 10.30
C TRP A 27 3.80 10.53 10.55
N ILE A 28 2.83 9.80 10.03
CA ILE A 28 2.77 8.34 10.03
C ILE A 28 4.09 7.78 9.47
N LYS A 29 4.68 6.82 10.19
CA LYS A 29 5.97 6.20 9.82
C LYS A 29 5.80 4.99 8.91
N GLY A 30 4.66 4.31 9.00
CA GLY A 30 4.34 3.16 8.18
C GLY A 30 2.84 2.88 8.10
N VAL A 31 2.45 2.17 7.04
CA VAL A 31 1.06 1.80 6.75
C VAL A 31 0.95 0.28 6.55
N LYS A 32 -0.10 -0.32 7.11
CA LYS A 32 -0.48 -1.72 6.88
C LYS A 32 -1.92 -1.75 6.39
N PHE A 33 -2.16 -2.44 5.29
CA PHE A 33 -3.50 -2.63 4.75
C PHE A 33 -4.05 -3.99 5.18
N THR A 34 -5.35 -4.04 5.45
CA THR A 34 -6.06 -5.27 5.78
C THR A 34 -7.37 -5.33 5.01
N LEU A 35 -7.85 -6.53 4.72
CA LEU A 35 -9.16 -6.78 4.12
C LEU A 35 -9.95 -7.66 5.09
N ASP A 36 -11.11 -7.18 5.53
CA ASP A 36 -11.95 -7.83 6.56
C ASP A 36 -11.18 -8.19 7.84
N GLY A 37 -10.26 -7.31 8.25
CA GLY A 37 -9.41 -7.50 9.43
C GLY A 37 -8.30 -8.55 9.27
N LYS A 38 -8.10 -9.08 8.06
CA LYS A 38 -7.06 -10.07 7.74
C LYS A 38 -5.99 -9.45 6.85
N ASP A 39 -4.80 -10.04 6.89
CA ASP A 39 -3.72 -9.69 5.98
C ASP A 39 -4.13 -9.93 4.54
N ILE A 40 -3.77 -9.00 3.66
CA ILE A 40 -4.03 -9.12 2.22
C ILE A 40 -3.07 -10.16 1.65
N LYS A 41 -3.60 -11.25 1.11
CA LYS A 41 -2.83 -12.27 0.38
C LYS A 41 -3.38 -12.39 -1.03
N MET A 42 -2.88 -11.54 -1.93
CA MET A 42 -3.33 -11.47 -3.31
C MET A 42 -2.13 -11.36 -4.26
N ASP A 43 -2.04 -12.26 -5.24
CA ASP A 43 -0.90 -12.38 -6.16
C ASP A 43 -0.65 -11.13 -7.04
N HIS A 44 -1.62 -10.23 -7.13
CA HIS A 44 -1.55 -9.04 -7.99
C HIS A 44 -1.27 -7.73 -7.24
N VAL A 45 -1.21 -7.74 -5.90
CA VAL A 45 -0.94 -6.54 -5.06
C VAL A 45 -0.02 -6.89 -3.88
N PRO A 46 1.17 -7.46 -4.14
CA PRO A 46 2.04 -7.99 -3.08
C PRO A 46 2.51 -6.92 -2.09
N ASP A 47 2.54 -5.64 -2.47
CA ASP A 47 3.02 -4.58 -1.57
C ASP A 47 2.01 -4.28 -0.46
N LEU A 48 0.72 -4.61 -0.66
CA LEU A 48 -0.32 -4.41 0.35
C LEU A 48 -0.30 -5.45 1.47
N GLU A 49 0.39 -6.59 1.28
CA GLU A 49 0.61 -7.60 2.33
C GLU A 49 1.59 -7.07 3.39
N ASN A 50 2.51 -6.19 2.99
CA ASN A 50 3.61 -5.72 3.81
C ASN A 50 3.29 -4.43 4.56
N ILE A 51 4.04 -4.19 5.64
CA ILE A 51 4.09 -2.85 6.25
C ILE A 51 5.02 -1.99 5.41
N ASN A 52 4.49 -0.91 4.84
CA ASN A 52 5.26 0.02 4.03
C ASN A 52 5.67 1.21 4.89
N TYR A 53 6.96 1.53 4.93
CA TYR A 53 7.51 2.65 5.71
C TYR A 53 7.85 3.85 4.83
N ARG A 54 7.84 5.05 5.45
CA ARG A 54 8.24 6.29 4.77
C ARG A 54 9.73 6.27 4.41
#